data_AF-A0AAN8Q6S9-F1
#
_entry.id   AF-A0AAN8Q6S9-F1
#
_cell.length_a   1.000
_cell.length_b   1.000
_cell.length_c   1.000
_cell.angle_alpha   90.00
_cell.angle_beta   90.00
_cell.angle_gamma   90.00
#
_symmetry.space_group_name_H-M   'P 1'
#
loop_
_entity.id
_entity.type
_entity.pdbx_description
1 polymer ?
#
loop_
_entity_poly.entity_id
_entity_poly.type
_entity_poly.pdbx_seq_one_letter_code
_entity_poly.pdbx_strand_id
1 'polypeptide(L)'
;MLRNDPTRIELKIDDLEEYEIVKKENLEGQQKTAGESGNSVNSSLHLTGADSFGIMLPLGNRPETIHARIGYDPKPTPQSSGLPIHR
;
A
#
# COMPACT_ATOMS: atom_id res chain seq x y z
N MET A 1 -31.44 -14.50 23.47
CA MET A 1 -31.13 -13.08 23.71
C MET A 1 -31.22 -12.35 22.40
N LEU A 2 -32.00 -11.27 22.33
CA LEU A 2 -32.05 -10.43 21.13
C LEU A 2 -30.75 -9.61 21.05
N ARG A 3 -30.12 -9.59 19.88
CA ARG A 3 -28.92 -8.78 19.63
C ARG A 3 -29.32 -7.50 18.91
N ASN A 4 -28.62 -6.41 19.19
CA ASN A 4 -28.73 -5.16 18.43
C ASN A 4 -27.82 -5.16 17.21
N ASP A 5 -28.09 -4.26 16.29
CA ASP A 5 -27.21 -4.01 15.15
C ASP A 5 -25.90 -3.31 15.59
N PRO A 6 -24.79 -3.49 14.85
CA PRO A 6 -23.53 -2.80 15.13
C PRO A 6 -23.62 -1.28 14.91
N THR A 7 -22.87 -0.52 15.70
CA THR A 7 -22.79 0.93 15.56
C THR A 7 -22.04 1.32 14.29
N ARG A 8 -22.61 2.26 13.54
CA ARG A 8 -21.99 2.91 12.38
C ARG A 8 -21.39 4.26 12.79
N ILE A 9 -20.15 4.53 12.38
CA ILE A 9 -19.48 5.82 12.61
C ILE A 9 -19.85 6.75 11.45
N GLU A 10 -20.32 7.95 11.80
CA GLU A 10 -20.67 9.01 10.84
C GLU A 10 -19.70 10.18 10.96
N LEU A 11 -19.47 10.87 9.83
CA LEU A 11 -18.59 12.02 9.77
C LEU A 11 -19.26 13.27 10.34
N LYS A 12 -18.49 14.04 11.10
CA LYS A 12 -18.93 15.26 11.79
C LYS A 12 -18.21 16.48 11.26
N ILE A 13 -18.70 17.64 11.68
CA ILE A 13 -18.05 18.93 11.38
C ILE A 13 -16.67 19.00 12.05
N ASP A 14 -16.50 18.38 13.23
CA ASP A 14 -15.24 18.32 13.96
C ASP A 14 -14.11 17.62 13.15
N ASP A 15 -14.46 16.69 12.26
CA ASP A 15 -13.48 15.98 11.41
C ASP A 15 -12.83 16.92 10.35
N LEU A 16 -13.40 18.11 10.12
CA LEU A 16 -12.79 19.13 9.28
C LEU A 16 -11.53 19.73 9.91
N GLU A 17 -11.42 19.75 11.24
CA GLU A 17 -10.22 20.24 11.91
C GLU A 17 -9.03 19.33 11.65
N GLU A 18 -9.24 18.01 11.64
CA GLU A 18 -8.23 17.02 11.26
C GLU A 18 -7.73 17.26 9.83
N TYR A 19 -8.64 17.57 8.90
CA TYR A 19 -8.27 17.90 7.52
C TYR A 19 -7.39 19.16 7.43
N GLU A 20 -7.71 20.23 8.14
CA GLU A 20 -6.91 21.46 8.10
C GLU A 20 -5.52 21.27 8.72
N ILE A 21 -5.37 20.41 9.74
CA ILE A 21 -4.07 20.03 10.29
C ILE A 21 -3.24 19.31 9.24
N VAL A 22 -3.78 18.26 8.62
CA VAL A 22 -3.08 17.47 7.59
C VAL A 22 -2.70 18.34 6.38
N LYS A 23 -3.60 19.24 5.97
CA LYS A 23 -3.35 20.18 4.88
C LYS A 23 -2.21 21.14 5.22
N LYS A 24 -2.16 21.66 6.44
CA LYS A 24 -1.07 22.52 6.91
C LYS A 24 0.26 21.77 6.91
N GLU A 25 0.30 20.55 7.43
CA GLU A 25 1.51 19.72 7.44
C GLU A 25 2.04 19.44 6.02
N ASN A 26 1.15 19.13 5.07
CA ASN A 26 1.53 18.89 3.67
C ASN A 26 2.05 20.16 2.97
N LEU A 27 1.44 21.32 3.24
CA LEU A 27 1.87 22.60 2.68
C LEU A 27 3.20 23.08 3.29
N GLU A 28 3.40 22.90 4.60
CA GLU A 28 4.66 23.22 5.28
C GLU A 28 5.79 22.27 4.87
N GLY A 29 5.48 21.01 4.55
CA GLY A 29 6.42 20.07 3.94
C GLY A 29 6.95 20.53 2.58
N GLN A 30 6.10 21.15 1.75
CA GLN A 30 6.50 21.70 0.45
C GLN A 30 7.32 23.00 0.56
N GLN A 31 7.12 23.80 1.61
CA GLN A 31 7.91 25.03 1.81
C GLN A 31 9.36 24.74 2.23
N LYS A 32 9.61 23.62 2.93
CA LYS A 32 10.96 23.20 3.31
C LYS A 32 11.74 22.62 2.12
N THR A 33 11.06 22.12 1.08
CA THR A 33 11.71 21.59 -0.13
C THR A 33 11.82 22.64 -1.25
N ALA A 34 11.07 23.73 -1.21
CA ALA A 34 11.15 24.80 -2.22
C ALA A 34 12.39 25.71 -2.10
N GLY A 35 13.16 25.62 -1.01
CA GLY A 35 14.42 26.37 -0.81
C GLY A 35 15.65 25.75 -1.48
N GLU A 36 15.59 24.47 -1.84
CA GLU A 36 16.66 23.77 -2.55
C GLU A 36 16.07 23.03 -3.74
N SER A 37 16.39 23.54 -4.93
CA SER A 37 16.25 22.84 -6.21
C SER A 37 14.84 22.84 -6.81
N GLY A 38 14.67 23.72 -7.80
CA GLY A 38 13.74 23.44 -8.89
C GLY A 38 14.02 22.06 -9.47
N ASN A 39 12.97 21.44 -10.00
CA ASN A 39 12.94 20.12 -10.64
C ASN A 39 12.56 18.94 -9.72
N SER A 40 11.29 18.88 -9.31
CA SER A 40 10.64 17.60 -9.02
C SER A 40 9.24 17.57 -9.64
N VAL A 41 9.21 17.57 -10.97
CA VAL A 41 8.24 16.73 -11.67
C VAL A 41 8.50 15.29 -11.19
N ASN A 42 7.44 14.58 -10.80
CA ASN A 42 7.41 13.16 -10.43
C ASN A 42 7.58 12.83 -8.92
N SER A 43 6.57 13.15 -8.11
CA SER A 43 6.27 12.33 -6.93
C SER A 43 4.82 11.85 -6.97
N SER A 44 4.59 10.92 -7.90
CA SER A 44 3.74 9.73 -7.74
C SER A 44 2.46 9.92 -6.91
N LEU A 45 1.41 10.43 -7.55
CA LEU A 45 0.05 10.02 -7.25
C LEU A 45 -0.12 8.56 -7.72
N HIS A 46 0.44 7.62 -6.95
CA HIS A 46 0.08 6.22 -7.02
C HIS A 46 -0.59 5.86 -5.70
N LEU A 47 -1.82 6.34 -5.55
CA LEU A 47 -2.82 5.70 -4.69
C LEU A 47 -3.08 4.31 -5.27
N THR A 48 -2.28 3.34 -4.89
CA THR A 48 -2.72 1.95 -4.86
C THR A 48 -2.57 1.48 -3.44
N GLY A 49 -3.70 1.03 -2.90
CA GLY A 49 -3.87 0.73 -1.49
C GLY A 49 -2.95 -0.36 -0.93
N ALA A 50 -2.99 -0.37 0.39
CA ALA A 50 -2.79 -1.53 1.25
C ALA A 50 -1.37 -2.04 1.44
N ASP A 51 -0.53 -1.23 2.09
CA ASP A 51 0.58 -1.73 2.93
C ASP A 51 1.35 -0.58 3.60
N SER A 52 0.65 0.22 4.42
CA SER A 52 1.26 0.87 5.57
C SER A 52 1.56 -0.18 6.65
N PHE A 53 2.51 -1.06 6.36
CA PHE A 53 3.20 -1.85 7.37
C PHE A 53 4.64 -1.36 7.39
N GLY A 54 4.90 -0.39 8.25
CA GLY A 54 6.23 0.05 8.67
C GLY A 54 6.95 -1.08 9.41
N ILE A 55 7.37 -2.10 8.69
CA ILE A 55 8.43 -2.99 9.10
C ILE A 55 9.58 -2.70 8.16
N MET A 56 10.67 -2.23 8.75
CA MET A 56 11.96 -2.04 8.11
C MET A 56 12.41 -3.38 7.50
N LEU A 57 12.00 -3.66 6.26
CA LEU A 57 12.56 -4.77 5.50
C LEU A 57 13.95 -4.36 5.01
N PRO A 58 14.94 -5.27 5.03
CA PRO A 58 16.27 -4.99 4.52
C PRO A 58 16.16 -4.54 3.06
N LEU A 59 17.08 -3.67 2.65
CA LEU A 59 17.21 -3.02 1.35
C LEU A 59 17.50 -4.02 0.20
N GLY A 60 16.79 -5.13 0.16
CA GLY A 60 16.74 -6.11 -0.92
C GLY A 60 15.60 -5.76 -1.87
N ASN A 61 15.71 -6.23 -3.11
CA ASN A 61 14.74 -5.94 -4.15
C ASN A 61 13.33 -6.37 -3.71
N ARG A 62 12.39 -5.42 -3.57
CA ARG A 62 10.96 -5.65 -3.28
C ARG A 62 10.37 -6.90 -3.99
N PRO A 63 10.61 -7.16 -5.29
CA PRO A 63 10.07 -8.34 -5.95
C PRO A 63 10.58 -9.67 -5.36
N GLU A 64 11.85 -9.75 -4.95
CA GLU A 64 12.45 -10.97 -4.40
C GLU A 64 11.82 -11.35 -3.06
N THR A 65 11.56 -10.35 -2.20
CA THR A 65 10.84 -10.55 -0.94
C THR A 65 9.42 -11.07 -1.19
N ILE A 66 8.71 -10.48 -2.16
CA ILE A 66 7.35 -10.90 -2.50
C ILE A 66 7.36 -12.34 -3.00
N HIS A 67 8.27 -12.70 -3.92
CA HIS A 67 8.39 -14.06 -4.45
C HIS A 67 8.61 -15.10 -3.34
N ALA A 68 9.55 -14.84 -2.43
CA ALA A 68 9.80 -15.71 -1.28
C ALA A 68 8.57 -15.83 -0.36
N ARG A 69 7.83 -14.73 -0.15
CA ARG A 69 6.64 -14.70 0.71
C ARG A 69 5.46 -15.49 0.15
N ILE A 70 5.26 -15.46 -1.17
CA ILE A 70 4.14 -16.14 -1.82
C ILE A 70 4.52 -17.53 -2.37
N GLY A 71 5.76 -17.97 -2.17
CA GLY A 71 6.27 -19.24 -2.70
C GLY A 71 6.30 -19.28 -4.23
N TYR A 72 6.44 -18.12 -4.88
CA TYR A 72 6.52 -18.03 -6.34
C TYR A 72 7.95 -18.27 -6.80
N ASP A 73 8.14 -19.30 -7.62
CA ASP A 73 9.36 -19.53 -8.38
C ASP A 73 9.13 -19.10 -9.84
N PRO A 74 9.88 -18.13 -10.38
CA PRO A 74 9.77 -17.73 -11.78
C PRO A 74 10.20 -18.84 -12.76
N LYS A 75 10.85 -19.92 -12.29
CA LYS A 75 11.13 -21.08 -13.13
C LYS A 75 9.87 -21.94 -13.23
N PRO A 76 9.30 -22.10 -14.44
CA PRO A 76 8.15 -22.98 -14.61
C PRO A 76 8.56 -24.42 -14.25
N THR A 77 7.85 -25.02 -13.29
CA THR A 77 7.97 -26.47 -13.06
C THR A 77 7.51 -27.19 -14.34
N PRO A 78 8.26 -28.16 -14.88
CA PRO A 78 7.78 -28.95 -16.01
C PRO A 78 6.46 -29.60 -15.61
N GLN A 79 5.38 -29.23 -16.31
CA GLN A 79 4.07 -29.81 -16.12
C GLN A 79 4.20 -31.33 -16.31
N SER A 80 3.93 -32.10 -15.26
CA SER A 80 3.78 -33.55 -15.39
C SER A 80 2.47 -33.80 -16.16
N SER A 81 2.54 -33.80 -17.49
CA SER A 81 1.44 -34.25 -18.34
C SER A 81 1.35 -35.78 -18.24
N GLY A 82 0.87 -36.26 -17.09
CA GLY A 82 0.75 -37.66 -16.71
C GLY A 82 -0.62 -37.94 -16.13
N LEU A 83 -1.69 -37.64 -16.87
CA LEU A 83 -2.99 -38.25 -16.63
C LEU A 83 -3.19 -39.36 -17.67
N PRO A 84 -3.41 -40.62 -17.27
CA PRO A 84 -3.64 -41.70 -18.21
C PRO A 84 -4.99 -41.49 -18.88
N ILE A 85 -4.99 -41.39 -20.22
CA ILE A 85 -6.18 -41.47 -21.03
C ILE A 85 -6.68 -42.91 -20.93
N HIS A 86 -7.75 -43.14 -20.16
CA HIS A 86 -8.44 -44.43 -20.15
C HIS A 86 -9.05 -44.64 -21.54
N ARG A 87 -8.53 -45.64 -22.28
CA ARG A 87 -9.21 -46.18 -23.46
C ARG A 87 -10.32 -47.14 -23.05
#